data_AF-A0AA45XLX4-F1
#
_entry.id   AF-A0AA45XLX4-F1
#
_cell.length_a   1.000
_cell.length_b   1.000
_cell.length_c   1.000
_cell.angle_alpha   90.00
_cell.angle_beta   90.00
_cell.angle_gamma   90.00
#
_symmetry.space_group_name_H-M   'P 1'
#
loop_
_entity.id
_entity.type
_entity.pdbx_description
1 polymer ?
#
loop_
_entity_poly.entity_id
_entity_poly.type
_entity_poly.pdbx_seq_one_letter_code
_entity_poly.pdbx_strand_id
1 'polypeptide(L)'
;MNLSRPRCALYVALIGVVGAANAAATTKVSLMTASEQASLIETRHSTGEGAAVSSFTTEYFGNGEIGMAWEDKRVLLLCKKAAYLNLPGMKPDASKLSVEQRQMVAYEAMMAGFGGIAALGAVTGESIEVADDGTETRRPGESTWAYGVERYEVATQRMPDDVLRVRVRKQATVNNAKPSAPGDTFSTDEDQAARLAELAPTGSWTEVLIHGGPRKLRTDPAMSLKGWVSTVEQHAATVGDARRLHDCK
;
A
#
# COMPACT_ATOMS: atom_id res chain seq x y z
N MET A 1 35.16 50.88 -65.17
CA MET A 1 33.70 51.06 -65.14
C MET A 1 33.13 50.22 -64.02
N ASN A 2 32.46 50.89 -63.07
CA ASN A 2 31.63 50.31 -62.01
C ASN A 2 30.46 49.51 -62.58
N LEU A 3 30.07 48.41 -61.94
CA LEU A 3 28.81 48.34 -61.19
C LEU A 3 28.63 46.99 -60.46
N SER A 4 28.73 47.10 -59.13
CA SER A 4 28.20 46.24 -58.08
C SER A 4 26.73 45.82 -58.26
N ARG A 5 26.36 44.60 -57.81
CA ARG A 5 25.14 44.24 -57.04
C ARG A 5 25.03 42.69 -56.81
N PRO A 6 24.26 42.19 -55.82
CA PRO A 6 24.68 42.08 -54.43
C PRO A 6 24.52 40.65 -53.85
N ARG A 7 25.03 40.48 -52.63
CA ARG A 7 24.93 39.29 -51.77
C ARG A 7 23.47 39.01 -51.39
N CYS A 8 22.98 37.79 -51.65
CA CYS A 8 21.81 37.22 -50.98
C CYS A 8 22.28 36.03 -50.13
N ALA A 9 22.67 36.32 -48.88
CA ALA A 9 22.80 35.30 -47.85
C ALA A 9 21.40 34.99 -47.32
N LEU A 10 20.89 33.79 -47.61
CA LEU A 10 19.62 33.30 -47.08
C LEU A 10 19.86 32.84 -45.63
N TYR A 11 19.46 33.64 -44.65
CA TYR A 11 19.41 33.22 -43.26
C TYR A 11 18.15 32.37 -43.05
N VAL A 12 18.32 31.05 -42.97
CA VAL A 12 17.28 30.14 -42.47
C VAL A 12 17.29 30.24 -40.95
N ALA A 13 16.37 31.02 -40.38
CA ALA A 13 16.11 31.02 -38.95
C ALA A 13 15.29 29.77 -38.59
N LEU A 14 15.97 28.74 -38.09
CA LEU A 14 15.32 27.64 -37.37
C LEU A 14 14.83 28.19 -36.03
N ILE A 15 13.56 28.60 -35.97
CA ILE A 15 12.87 28.85 -34.70
C ILE A 15 12.61 27.47 -34.08
N GLY A 16 13.52 27.03 -33.22
CA GLY A 16 13.25 25.94 -32.30
C GLY A 16 12.15 26.38 -31.35
N VAL A 17 10.92 25.91 -31.58
CA VAL A 17 9.87 25.99 -30.55
C VAL A 17 10.28 25.00 -29.47
N VAL A 18 11.02 25.48 -28.47
CA VAL A 18 11.16 24.79 -27.20
C VAL A 18 9.78 24.86 -26.56
N GLY A 19 8.95 23.85 -26.80
CA GLY A 19 7.74 23.66 -26.04
C GLY A 19 8.16 23.53 -24.59
N ALA A 20 7.89 24.55 -23.77
CA ALA A 20 7.89 24.38 -22.34
C ALA A 20 6.85 23.29 -22.05
N ALA A 21 7.29 22.08 -21.72
CA ALA A 21 6.43 21.07 -21.17
C ALA A 21 5.90 21.65 -19.86
N ASN A 22 4.70 22.24 -19.89
CA ASN A 22 4.03 22.69 -18.69
C ASN A 22 3.81 21.44 -17.85
N ALA A 23 4.54 21.33 -16.74
CA ALA A 23 4.29 20.30 -15.76
C ALA A 23 2.81 20.40 -15.34
N ALA A 24 2.11 19.26 -15.34
CA ALA A 24 0.72 19.21 -14.92
C ALA A 24 0.58 19.83 -13.52
N ALA A 25 -0.50 20.56 -13.30
CA ALA A 25 -0.83 21.02 -11.95
C ALA A 25 -1.00 19.80 -11.03
N THR A 26 -0.53 19.93 -9.79
CA THR A 26 -0.60 18.86 -8.79
C THR A 26 -1.40 19.31 -7.58
N THR A 27 -2.21 18.41 -7.06
CA THR A 27 -2.93 18.58 -5.79
C THR A 27 -2.33 17.71 -4.71
N LYS A 28 -2.27 18.23 -3.47
CA LYS A 28 -1.88 17.45 -2.29
C LYS A 28 -3.05 16.61 -1.79
N VAL A 29 -2.80 15.33 -1.55
CA VAL A 29 -3.78 14.36 -1.04
C VAL A 29 -3.23 13.72 0.23
N SER A 30 -4.01 13.75 1.30
CA SER A 30 -3.72 13.02 2.54
C SER A 30 -3.97 11.53 2.33
N LEU A 31 -2.93 10.71 2.56
CA LEU A 31 -3.06 9.24 2.45
C LEU A 31 -4.01 8.68 3.51
N MET A 32 -3.97 9.24 4.72
CA MET A 32 -4.85 8.82 5.80
C MET A 32 -6.31 9.10 5.46
N THR A 33 -6.62 10.32 5.02
CA THR A 33 -7.99 10.71 4.65
C THR A 33 -8.52 9.89 3.47
N ALA A 34 -7.67 9.66 2.45
CA ALA A 34 -8.03 8.80 1.32
C ALA A 34 -8.34 7.36 1.79
N SER A 35 -7.52 6.81 2.69
CA SER A 35 -7.72 5.46 3.24
C SER A 35 -8.99 5.36 4.09
N GLU A 36 -9.27 6.37 4.91
CA GLU A 36 -10.46 6.43 5.76
C GLU A 36 -11.77 6.52 4.97
N GLN A 37 -11.73 7.12 3.78
CA GLN A 37 -12.88 7.28 2.88
C GLN A 37 -13.00 6.15 1.86
N ALA A 38 -11.99 5.30 1.74
CA ALA A 38 -11.93 4.24 0.75
C ALA A 38 -13.13 3.27 0.83
N SER A 39 -13.56 2.79 -0.32
CA SER A 39 -14.46 1.64 -0.45
C SER A 39 -13.67 0.33 -0.52
N LEU A 40 -12.48 0.35 -1.11
CA LEU A 40 -11.55 -0.75 -1.23
C LEU A 40 -10.11 -0.22 -1.18
N ILE A 41 -9.24 -0.94 -0.48
CA ILE A 41 -7.79 -0.74 -0.53
C ILE A 41 -7.16 -2.04 -1.02
N GLU A 42 -6.38 -1.98 -2.10
CA GLU A 42 -5.54 -3.09 -2.53
C GLU A 42 -4.08 -2.76 -2.23
N THR A 43 -3.43 -3.58 -1.42
CA THR A 43 -1.98 -3.53 -1.19
C THR A 43 -1.34 -4.62 -2.02
N ARG A 44 -0.30 -4.28 -2.77
CA ARG A 44 0.51 -5.21 -3.57
C ARG A 44 1.97 -5.05 -3.17
N HIS A 45 2.66 -6.16 -3.06
CA HIS A 45 4.06 -6.17 -2.65
C HIS A 45 4.87 -7.16 -3.48
N SER A 46 6.12 -6.81 -3.74
CA SER A 46 7.09 -7.68 -4.38
C SER A 46 8.46 -7.46 -3.75
N THR A 47 9.18 -8.56 -3.53
CA THR A 47 10.55 -8.53 -3.01
C THR A 47 11.59 -8.22 -4.08
N GLY A 48 11.21 -7.98 -5.33
CA GLY A 48 12.13 -7.55 -6.39
C GLY A 48 11.88 -8.21 -7.74
N GLU A 49 12.88 -8.12 -8.62
CA GLU A 49 12.78 -8.65 -9.97
C GLU A 49 12.56 -10.17 -9.98
N GLY A 50 11.58 -10.63 -10.74
CA GLY A 50 11.21 -12.06 -10.85
C GLY A 50 10.45 -12.63 -9.64
N ALA A 51 10.27 -11.88 -8.55
CA ALA A 51 9.50 -12.33 -7.40
C ALA A 51 7.99 -12.27 -7.68
N ALA A 52 7.25 -13.26 -7.17
CA ALA A 52 5.79 -13.23 -7.20
C ALA A 52 5.25 -12.00 -6.46
N VAL A 53 4.19 -11.40 -7.00
CA VAL A 53 3.51 -10.28 -6.36
C VAL A 53 2.48 -10.84 -5.39
N SER A 54 2.62 -10.52 -4.11
CA SER A 54 1.57 -10.79 -3.12
C SER A 54 0.56 -9.64 -3.13
N SER A 55 -0.71 -9.96 -2.86
CA SER A 55 -1.78 -8.97 -2.78
C SER A 55 -2.66 -9.22 -1.56
N PHE A 56 -3.07 -8.12 -0.94
CA PHE A 56 -4.00 -8.08 0.17
C PHE A 56 -5.05 -7.01 -0.13
N THR A 57 -6.33 -7.33 0.07
CA THR A 57 -7.44 -6.39 -0.16
C THR A 57 -8.20 -6.14 1.13
N THR A 58 -8.54 -4.88 1.41
CA THR A 58 -9.43 -4.46 2.49
C THR A 58 -10.63 -3.74 1.90
N GLU A 59 -11.81 -4.35 1.95
CA GLU A 59 -13.08 -3.78 1.51
C GLU A 59 -13.86 -3.23 2.70
N TYR A 60 -14.32 -1.99 2.61
CA TYR A 60 -15.07 -1.30 3.64
C TYR A 60 -16.54 -1.15 3.26
N PHE A 61 -17.44 -1.56 4.15
CA PHE A 61 -18.88 -1.48 3.93
C PHE A 61 -19.50 -0.30 4.69
N GLY A 62 -20.63 0.19 4.18
CA GLY A 62 -21.38 1.32 4.75
C GLY A 62 -21.90 1.07 6.16
N ASN A 63 -22.16 -0.20 6.52
CA ASN A 63 -22.57 -0.61 7.86
C ASN A 63 -21.39 -0.89 8.81
N GLY A 64 -20.15 -0.58 8.40
CA GLY A 64 -18.95 -0.74 9.23
C GLY A 64 -18.36 -2.15 9.26
N GLU A 65 -18.83 -3.05 8.40
CA GLU A 65 -18.15 -4.31 8.13
C GLU A 65 -16.85 -4.09 7.36
N ILE A 66 -15.91 -5.01 7.54
CA ILE A 66 -14.63 -5.00 6.82
C ILE A 66 -14.38 -6.41 6.28
N GLY A 67 -14.22 -6.51 4.97
CA GLY A 67 -13.76 -7.73 4.31
C GLY A 67 -12.26 -7.63 4.06
N MET A 68 -11.51 -8.65 4.45
CA MET A 68 -10.07 -8.74 4.20
C MET A 68 -9.78 -10.03 3.44
N ALA A 69 -8.93 -9.98 2.43
CA ALA A 69 -8.58 -11.16 1.65
C ALA A 69 -7.15 -11.12 1.13
N TRP A 70 -6.54 -12.29 1.05
CA TRP A 70 -5.24 -12.52 0.42
C TRP A 70 -5.19 -13.97 -0.06
N GLU A 71 -4.62 -14.20 -1.24
CA GLU A 71 -4.64 -15.53 -1.87
C GLU A 71 -6.08 -16.11 -1.91
N ASP A 72 -6.30 -17.26 -1.28
CA ASP A 72 -7.59 -17.93 -1.09
C ASP A 72 -8.19 -17.72 0.31
N LYS A 73 -7.55 -16.90 1.14
CA LYS A 73 -7.87 -16.67 2.55
C LYS A 73 -8.67 -15.39 2.72
N ARG A 74 -9.61 -15.42 3.66
CA ARG A 74 -10.54 -14.32 3.91
C ARG A 74 -10.85 -14.16 5.39
N VAL A 75 -11.02 -12.92 5.81
CA VAL A 75 -11.52 -12.53 7.12
C VAL A 75 -12.66 -11.55 6.92
N LEU A 76 -13.79 -11.79 7.59
CA LEU A 76 -14.94 -10.90 7.58
C LEU A 76 -15.16 -10.38 9.01
N LEU A 77 -14.88 -9.11 9.24
CA LEU A 77 -15.18 -8.43 10.48
C LEU A 77 -16.60 -7.88 10.44
N LEU A 78 -17.45 -8.37 11.33
CA LEU A 78 -18.83 -7.94 11.48
C LEU A 78 -18.95 -6.95 12.63
N CYS A 79 -19.38 -5.72 12.29
CA CYS A 79 -19.83 -4.69 13.22
C CYS A 79 -18.82 -4.37 14.33
N LYS A 80 -17.52 -4.56 14.06
CA LYS A 80 -16.42 -4.40 15.02
C LYS A 80 -16.52 -5.28 16.28
N LYS A 81 -17.34 -6.34 16.25
CA LYS A 81 -17.60 -7.22 17.41
C LYS A 81 -17.07 -8.63 17.24
N ALA A 82 -17.23 -9.21 16.04
CA ALA A 82 -16.84 -10.58 15.76
C ALA A 82 -16.21 -10.67 14.38
N ALA A 83 -15.21 -11.54 14.22
CA ALA A 83 -14.66 -11.88 12.93
C ALA A 83 -14.97 -13.33 12.58
N TYR A 84 -15.10 -13.58 11.28
CA TYR A 84 -15.25 -14.91 10.71
C TYR A 84 -14.05 -15.17 9.81
N LEU A 85 -13.39 -16.30 10.02
CA LEU A 85 -12.16 -16.70 9.37
C LEU A 85 -12.43 -17.82 8.37
N ASN A 86 -12.07 -17.61 7.11
CA ASN A 86 -12.01 -18.67 6.11
C ASN A 86 -10.57 -18.76 5.60
N LEU A 87 -9.80 -19.65 6.22
CA LEU A 87 -8.34 -19.71 6.05
C LEU A 87 -7.93 -21.11 5.57
N PRO A 88 -8.32 -21.50 4.33
CA PRO A 88 -7.92 -22.78 3.77
C PRO A 88 -6.39 -22.93 3.76
N GLY A 89 -5.94 -24.16 4.04
CA GLY A 89 -4.50 -24.49 4.04
C GLY A 89 -3.68 -23.94 5.22
N MET A 90 -4.29 -23.18 6.15
CA MET A 90 -3.62 -22.71 7.36
C MET A 90 -3.22 -23.89 8.26
N LYS A 91 -2.04 -23.81 8.91
CA LYS A 91 -1.56 -24.79 9.88
C LYS A 91 -1.25 -24.13 11.23
N PRO A 92 -1.85 -24.58 12.35
CA PRO A 92 -2.97 -25.53 12.41
C PRO A 92 -4.25 -24.94 11.80
N ASP A 93 -5.21 -25.79 11.43
CA ASP A 93 -6.51 -25.34 10.90
C ASP A 93 -7.17 -24.34 11.86
N ALA A 94 -7.81 -23.30 11.32
CA ALA A 94 -8.44 -22.25 12.15
C ALA A 94 -9.47 -22.81 13.15
N SER A 95 -10.13 -23.93 12.82
CA SER A 95 -11.10 -24.61 13.71
C SER A 95 -10.46 -25.28 14.93
N LYS A 96 -9.15 -25.58 14.88
CA LYS A 96 -8.38 -26.17 15.98
C LYS A 96 -7.77 -25.14 16.91
N LEU A 97 -7.77 -23.87 16.50
CA LEU A 97 -7.30 -22.76 17.32
C LEU A 97 -8.28 -22.46 18.46
N SER A 98 -7.74 -21.97 19.58
CA SER A 98 -8.54 -21.36 20.64
C SER A 98 -9.20 -20.07 20.15
N VAL A 99 -10.20 -19.57 20.89
CA VAL A 99 -10.85 -18.28 20.59
C VAL A 99 -9.82 -17.14 20.54
N GLU A 100 -8.93 -17.06 21.53
CA GLU A 100 -7.88 -16.06 21.60
C GLU A 100 -6.95 -16.10 20.38
N GLN A 101 -6.51 -17.30 19.97
CA GLN A 101 -5.68 -17.46 18.78
C GLN A 101 -6.40 -17.01 17.50
N ARG A 102 -7.70 -17.28 17.36
CA ARG A 102 -8.48 -16.81 16.22
C ARG A 102 -8.63 -15.29 16.21
N GLN A 103 -8.79 -14.68 17.38
CA GLN A 103 -8.82 -13.22 17.52
C GLN A 103 -7.47 -12.60 17.11
N MET A 104 -6.36 -13.22 17.49
CA MET A 104 -5.03 -12.79 17.04
C MET A 104 -4.87 -12.87 15.53
N VAL A 105 -5.35 -13.95 14.89
CA VAL A 105 -5.32 -14.06 13.42
C VAL A 105 -6.17 -12.97 12.75
N ALA A 106 -7.35 -12.65 13.28
CA ALA A 106 -8.16 -11.56 12.77
C ALA A 106 -7.47 -10.19 12.94
N TYR A 107 -6.80 -9.99 14.07
CA TYR A 107 -6.03 -8.78 14.34
C TYR A 107 -4.82 -8.64 13.40
N GLU A 108 -4.08 -9.73 13.16
CA GLU A 108 -2.98 -9.76 12.20
C GLU A 108 -3.44 -9.39 10.79
N ALA A 109 -4.59 -9.93 10.34
CA ALA A 109 -5.17 -9.55 9.06
C ALA A 109 -5.51 -8.04 9.01
N MET A 110 -6.07 -7.49 10.09
CA MET A 110 -6.36 -6.06 10.18
C MET A 110 -5.07 -5.23 10.11
N MET A 111 -4.03 -5.64 10.83
CA MET A 111 -2.73 -4.96 10.82
C MET A 111 -2.04 -5.06 9.45
N ALA A 112 -2.18 -6.17 8.72
CA ALA A 112 -1.66 -6.30 7.37
C ALA A 112 -2.28 -5.28 6.40
N GLY A 113 -3.60 -5.03 6.53
CA GLY A 113 -4.29 -3.98 5.77
C GLY A 113 -3.73 -2.58 6.03
N PHE A 114 -3.52 -2.22 7.30
CA PHE A 114 -2.95 -0.92 7.67
C PHE A 114 -1.45 -0.80 7.39
N GLY A 115 -0.71 -1.92 7.48
CA GLY A 115 0.74 -1.96 7.31
C GLY A 115 1.20 -1.47 5.93
N GLY A 116 0.43 -1.76 4.87
CA GLY A 116 0.71 -1.25 3.52
C GLY A 116 0.68 0.28 3.45
N ILE A 117 -0.37 0.89 4.01
CA ILE A 117 -0.52 2.36 4.08
C ILE A 117 0.58 2.99 4.93
N ALA A 118 0.87 2.39 6.10
CA ALA A 118 1.92 2.88 6.99
C ALA A 118 3.30 2.84 6.33
N ALA A 119 3.62 1.76 5.60
CA ALA A 119 4.87 1.64 4.86
C ALA A 119 5.04 2.73 3.79
N LEU A 120 3.95 3.08 3.08
CA LEU A 120 3.95 4.21 2.16
C LEU A 120 4.16 5.54 2.89
N GLY A 121 3.40 5.78 3.96
CA GLY A 121 3.50 7.01 4.76
C GLY A 121 4.91 7.25 5.31
N ALA A 122 5.63 6.19 5.69
CA ALA A 122 7.02 6.26 6.16
C ALA A 122 8.02 6.76 5.11
N VAL A 123 7.66 6.70 3.82
CA VAL A 123 8.49 7.17 2.68
C VAL A 123 7.96 8.48 2.11
N THR A 124 6.63 8.64 2.05
CA THR A 124 5.98 9.75 1.36
C THR A 124 5.66 10.93 2.26
N GLY A 125 5.64 10.72 3.57
CA GLY A 125 5.01 11.62 4.54
C GLY A 125 3.48 11.48 4.54
N GLU A 126 2.81 12.38 5.27
CA GLU A 126 1.36 12.36 5.47
C GLU A 126 0.55 12.69 4.20
N SER A 127 1.14 13.47 3.28
CA SER A 127 0.50 13.91 2.04
C SER A 127 1.36 13.62 0.83
N ILE A 128 0.70 13.27 -0.27
CA ILE A 128 1.32 13.06 -1.59
C ILE A 128 0.83 14.09 -2.59
N GLU A 129 1.71 14.46 -3.52
CA GLU A 129 1.34 15.25 -4.68
C GLU A 129 0.91 14.31 -5.79
N VAL A 130 -0.18 14.66 -6.47
CA VAL A 130 -0.72 13.87 -7.59
C VAL A 130 -1.17 14.84 -8.67
N ALA A 131 -0.85 14.54 -9.92
CA ALA A 131 -1.25 15.37 -11.05
C ALA A 131 -2.78 15.38 -11.22
N ASP A 132 -3.33 16.56 -11.50
CA ASP A 132 -4.77 16.77 -11.64
C ASP A 132 -5.32 16.18 -12.95
N ASP A 133 -4.46 16.01 -13.96
CA ASP A 133 -4.79 15.43 -15.26
C ASP A 133 -4.66 13.89 -15.30
N GLY A 134 -4.32 13.26 -14.18
CA GLY A 134 -4.15 11.80 -14.07
C GLY A 134 -2.82 11.26 -14.60
N THR A 135 -1.88 12.13 -14.98
CA THR A 135 -0.51 11.69 -15.33
C THR A 135 0.21 11.12 -14.11
N GLU A 136 1.04 10.10 -14.32
CA GLU A 136 1.89 9.54 -13.25
C GLU A 136 2.99 10.56 -12.91
N THR A 137 3.13 10.90 -11.63
CA THR A 137 4.25 11.70 -11.13
C THR A 137 5.29 10.80 -10.47
N ARG A 138 6.55 11.22 -10.50
CA ARG A 138 7.66 10.50 -9.86
C ARG A 138 8.54 11.45 -9.07
N ARG A 139 8.91 11.05 -7.85
CA ARG A 139 9.81 11.81 -6.99
C ARG A 139 10.68 10.89 -6.12
N PRO A 140 11.85 11.34 -5.65
CA PRO A 140 12.58 10.61 -4.62
C PRO A 140 11.81 10.64 -3.29
N GLY A 141 11.97 9.58 -2.50
CA GLY A 141 11.52 9.49 -1.11
C GLY A 141 12.57 8.79 -0.25
N GLU A 142 12.56 9.05 1.05
CA GLU A 142 13.48 8.43 2.00
C GLU A 142 12.73 7.95 3.23
N SER A 143 13.20 6.86 3.83
CA SER A 143 12.75 6.39 5.14
C SER A 143 13.97 6.07 6.01
N THR A 144 13.87 6.31 7.31
CA THR A 144 14.98 6.05 8.24
C THR A 144 14.97 4.62 8.72
N TRP A 145 16.16 4.05 8.91
CA TRP A 145 16.35 2.77 9.59
C TRP A 145 17.45 2.94 10.65
N ALA A 146 17.71 1.89 11.44
CA ALA A 146 18.59 1.96 12.62
C ALA A 146 19.95 2.65 12.38
N TYR A 147 20.54 2.47 11.20
CA TYR A 147 21.90 2.94 10.89
C TYR A 147 21.99 3.85 9.65
N GLY A 148 20.87 4.38 9.15
CA GLY A 148 20.91 5.31 8.02
C GLY A 148 19.56 5.53 7.35
N VAL A 149 19.56 5.55 6.01
CA VAL A 149 18.36 5.79 5.21
C VAL A 149 18.17 4.74 4.12
N GLU A 150 16.92 4.39 3.86
CA GLU A 150 16.48 3.71 2.66
C GLU A 150 15.97 4.75 1.65
N ARG A 151 16.41 4.64 0.39
CA ARG A 151 16.00 5.53 -0.69
C ARG A 151 15.02 4.85 -1.62
N TYR A 152 14.01 5.59 -2.03
CA TYR A 152 12.89 5.11 -2.83
C TYR A 152 12.61 6.02 -4.02
N GLU A 153 12.11 5.43 -5.10
CA GLU A 153 11.31 6.13 -6.11
C GLU A 153 9.84 6.04 -5.68
N VAL A 154 9.19 7.19 -5.54
CA VAL A 154 7.76 7.30 -5.26
C VAL A 154 7.05 7.63 -6.56
N ALA A 155 6.09 6.82 -6.97
CA ALA A 155 5.19 7.08 -8.08
C ALA A 155 3.75 7.28 -7.58
N THR A 156 3.06 8.30 -8.06
CA THR A 156 1.67 8.61 -7.68
C THR A 156 0.83 8.89 -8.93
N GLN A 157 -0.44 8.49 -8.90
CA GLN A 157 -1.33 8.70 -10.03
C GLN A 157 -2.80 8.70 -9.61
N ARG A 158 -3.61 9.61 -10.19
CA ARG A 158 -5.06 9.48 -10.22
C ARG A 158 -5.42 8.59 -11.41
N MET A 159 -5.94 7.42 -11.11
CA MET A 159 -6.47 6.49 -12.10
C MET A 159 -7.96 6.79 -12.33
N PRO A 160 -8.57 6.24 -13.41
CA PRO A 160 -10.02 6.27 -13.58
C PRO A 160 -10.79 5.71 -12.37
N ASP A 161 -12.09 5.98 -12.32
CA ASP A 161 -13.00 5.48 -11.28
C ASP A 161 -12.63 5.88 -9.84
N ASP A 162 -12.06 7.07 -9.67
CA ASP A 162 -11.66 7.62 -8.37
C ASP A 162 -10.66 6.74 -7.61
N VAL A 163 -9.75 6.09 -8.35
CA VAL A 163 -8.70 5.26 -7.77
C VAL A 163 -7.40 6.06 -7.65
N LEU A 164 -6.87 6.14 -6.44
CA LEU A 164 -5.56 6.72 -6.16
C LEU A 164 -4.51 5.61 -6.10
N ARG A 165 -3.51 5.67 -6.98
CA ARG A 165 -2.39 4.75 -7.01
C ARG A 165 -1.15 5.40 -6.39
N VAL A 166 -0.50 4.69 -5.47
CA VAL A 166 0.73 5.13 -4.81
C VAL A 166 1.68 3.94 -4.76
N ARG A 167 2.89 4.11 -5.29
CA ARG A 167 3.91 3.06 -5.30
C ARG A 167 5.23 3.59 -4.78
N VAL A 168 5.87 2.83 -3.91
CA VAL A 168 7.25 3.07 -3.46
C VAL A 168 8.11 1.90 -3.92
N ARG A 169 9.21 2.21 -4.61
CA ARG A 169 10.20 1.22 -5.06
C ARG A 169 11.55 1.54 -4.46
N LYS A 170 12.13 0.57 -3.76
CA LYS A 170 13.43 0.73 -3.12
C LYS A 170 14.55 0.82 -4.17
N GLN A 171 15.36 1.87 -4.06
CA GLN A 171 16.49 2.16 -4.96
C GLN A 171 17.84 1.90 -4.29
N ALA A 172 17.95 2.13 -2.98
CA ALA A 172 19.17 1.87 -2.23
C ALA A 172 18.92 1.77 -0.73
N THR A 173 19.85 1.12 -0.02
CA THR A 173 20.07 1.33 1.41
C THR A 173 21.42 2.02 1.59
N VAL A 174 21.43 3.07 2.41
CA VAL A 174 22.63 3.77 2.81
C VAL A 174 22.85 3.53 4.31
N ASN A 175 24.00 2.96 4.65
CA ASN A 175 24.49 2.87 6.02
C ASN A 175 25.42 4.08 6.29
N ASN A 176 25.08 4.87 7.30
CA ASN A 176 25.83 6.05 7.74
C ASN A 176 26.49 5.85 9.11
N ALA A 177 26.37 4.66 9.71
CA ALA A 177 26.98 4.35 10.98
C ALA A 177 28.51 4.27 10.86
N LYS A 178 29.17 4.61 11.97
CA LYS A 178 30.62 4.46 12.10
C LYS A 178 30.93 3.00 12.47
N PRO A 179 32.12 2.50 12.10
CA PRO A 179 32.61 1.23 12.64
C PRO A 179 32.64 1.27 14.17
N SER A 180 32.30 0.15 14.78
CA SER A 180 32.36 -0.02 16.24
C SER A 180 33.80 0.03 16.76
N ALA A 181 33.97 0.52 17.99
CA ALA A 181 35.25 0.56 18.68
C ALA A 181 35.48 -0.72 19.51
N PRO A 182 36.73 -1.09 19.81
CA PRO A 182 37.02 -2.22 20.69
C PRO A 182 36.35 -2.05 22.06
N GLY A 183 35.51 -3.01 22.44
CA GLY A 183 34.78 -3.01 23.72
C GLY A 183 33.36 -2.47 23.66
N ASP A 184 32.89 -2.02 22.49
CA ASP A 184 31.49 -1.64 22.30
C ASP A 184 30.57 -2.87 22.42
N THR A 185 29.49 -2.71 23.19
CA THR A 185 28.48 -3.76 23.43
C THR A 185 27.15 -3.47 22.73
N PHE A 186 27.00 -2.30 22.11
CA PHE A 186 25.83 -1.88 21.35
C PHE A 186 26.26 -1.31 19.99
N SER A 187 25.42 -1.48 18.97
CA SER A 187 25.69 -1.00 17.60
C SER A 187 27.01 -1.50 17.02
N THR A 188 27.38 -2.74 17.39
CA THR A 188 28.53 -3.46 16.86
C THR A 188 28.39 -3.66 15.36
N ASP A 189 29.51 -3.89 14.66
CA ASP A 189 29.49 -4.17 13.22
C ASP A 189 28.60 -5.38 12.88
N GLU A 190 28.52 -6.36 13.79
CA GLU A 190 27.64 -7.52 13.68
C GLU A 190 26.16 -7.14 13.80
N ASP A 191 25.78 -6.32 14.79
CA ASP A 191 24.41 -5.83 14.91
C ASP A 191 24.02 -4.97 13.71
N GLN A 192 24.91 -4.10 13.23
CA GLN A 192 24.69 -3.32 12.02
C GLN A 192 24.44 -4.21 10.79
N ALA A 193 25.23 -5.27 10.62
CA ALA A 193 25.06 -6.24 9.54
C ALA A 193 23.74 -7.02 9.68
N ALA A 194 23.38 -7.43 10.89
CA ALA A 194 22.12 -8.12 11.17
C ALA A 194 20.91 -7.22 10.85
N ARG A 195 20.91 -5.97 11.28
CA ARG A 195 19.85 -5.00 10.96
C ARG A 195 19.77 -4.68 9.47
N LEU A 196 20.91 -4.61 8.78
CA LEU A 196 20.94 -4.42 7.33
C LEU A 196 20.31 -5.62 6.60
N ALA A 197 20.52 -6.84 7.10
CA ALA A 197 19.96 -8.06 6.52
C ALA A 197 18.43 -8.19 6.70
N GLU A 198 17.85 -7.51 7.70
CA GLU A 198 16.40 -7.46 7.92
C GLU A 198 15.68 -6.55 6.89
N LEU A 199 16.41 -5.66 6.21
CA LEU A 199 15.80 -4.73 5.26
C LEU A 199 15.43 -5.42 3.94
N ALA A 200 14.35 -4.95 3.32
CA ALA A 200 13.94 -5.43 2.01
C ALA A 200 15.06 -5.19 0.97
N PRO A 201 15.28 -6.08 -0.01
CA PRO A 201 16.33 -5.88 -1.02
C PRO A 201 16.03 -4.69 -1.93
N THR A 202 17.08 -4.11 -2.53
CA THR A 202 16.92 -3.10 -3.60
C THR A 202 16.08 -3.66 -4.74
N GLY A 203 15.17 -2.84 -5.28
CA GLY A 203 14.23 -3.23 -6.32
C GLY A 203 12.90 -3.77 -5.80
N SER A 204 12.80 -4.11 -4.50
CA SER A 204 11.52 -4.37 -3.84
C SER A 204 10.59 -3.17 -3.95
N TRP A 205 9.28 -3.43 -3.94
CA TRP A 205 8.29 -2.37 -4.02
C TRP A 205 6.99 -2.73 -3.31
N THR A 206 6.31 -1.69 -2.86
CA THR A 206 4.94 -1.75 -2.34
C THR A 206 4.09 -0.76 -3.12
N GLU A 207 2.93 -1.21 -3.58
CA GLU A 207 1.92 -0.40 -4.27
C GLU A 207 0.61 -0.50 -3.50
N VAL A 208 -0.07 0.62 -3.35
CA VAL A 208 -1.44 0.67 -2.85
C VAL A 208 -2.33 1.34 -3.88
N LEU A 209 -3.47 0.72 -4.12
CA LEU A 209 -4.61 1.28 -4.83
C LEU A 209 -5.70 1.60 -3.81
N ILE A 210 -6.05 2.87 -3.69
CA ILE A 210 -7.10 3.36 -2.81
C ILE A 210 -8.30 3.71 -3.69
N HIS A 211 -9.33 2.88 -3.64
CA HIS A 211 -10.55 3.08 -4.41
C HIS A 211 -11.50 3.97 -3.60
N GLY A 212 -11.80 5.15 -4.12
CA GLY A 212 -12.82 6.03 -3.59
C GLY A 212 -14.24 5.54 -3.88
N GLY A 213 -15.17 6.50 -3.95
CA GLY A 213 -16.57 6.22 -4.27
C GLY A 213 -17.41 5.56 -3.15
N PRO A 214 -18.70 5.28 -3.44
CA PRO A 214 -19.63 4.80 -2.44
C PRO A 214 -19.32 3.38 -1.98
N ARG A 215 -19.30 3.18 -0.66
CA ARG A 215 -19.21 1.84 -0.06
C ARG A 215 -20.45 1.02 -0.39
N LYS A 216 -20.26 -0.27 -0.64
CA LYS A 216 -21.38 -1.24 -0.59
C LYS A 216 -22.03 -1.15 0.78
N LEU A 217 -23.36 -1.19 0.83
CA LEU A 217 -24.08 -1.00 2.10
C LEU A 217 -23.63 -2.02 3.16
N ARG A 218 -23.52 -3.29 2.77
CA ARG A 218 -23.22 -4.43 3.64
C ARG A 218 -22.87 -5.68 2.82
N THR A 219 -22.24 -6.67 3.45
CA THR A 219 -22.07 -8.01 2.86
C THR A 219 -23.44 -8.67 2.64
N ASP A 220 -23.57 -9.52 1.62
CA ASP A 220 -24.81 -10.26 1.35
C ASP A 220 -25.27 -11.04 2.59
N PRO A 221 -26.47 -10.75 3.17
CA PRO A 221 -26.99 -11.49 4.32
C PRO A 221 -27.14 -13.00 4.07
N ALA A 222 -27.37 -13.42 2.81
CA ALA A 222 -27.54 -14.82 2.45
C ALA A 222 -26.20 -15.56 2.26
N MET A 223 -25.07 -14.86 2.31
CA MET A 223 -23.74 -15.47 2.20
C MET A 223 -23.58 -16.55 3.27
N SER A 224 -23.30 -17.77 2.81
CA SER A 224 -23.06 -18.91 3.70
C SER A 224 -21.74 -18.74 4.44
N LEU A 225 -21.77 -19.02 5.74
CA LEU A 225 -20.60 -19.11 6.61
C LEU A 225 -20.14 -20.56 6.82
N LYS A 226 -20.59 -21.50 5.98
CA LYS A 226 -20.11 -22.88 6.00
C LYS A 226 -18.60 -22.91 5.73
N GLY A 227 -17.85 -23.55 6.63
CA GLY A 227 -16.38 -23.60 6.58
C GLY A 227 -15.69 -22.37 7.16
N TRP A 228 -16.44 -21.34 7.56
CA TRP A 228 -15.90 -20.20 8.29
C TRP A 228 -15.86 -20.51 9.79
N VAL A 229 -14.83 -20.01 10.47
CA VAL A 229 -14.63 -20.18 11.90
C VAL A 229 -14.79 -18.85 12.60
N SER A 230 -15.64 -18.81 13.63
CA SER A 230 -15.89 -17.60 14.42
C SER A 230 -14.75 -17.33 15.40
N THR A 231 -14.41 -16.04 15.57
CA THR A 231 -13.49 -15.56 16.63
C THR A 231 -14.20 -15.36 17.98
N VAL A 232 -15.46 -15.81 18.09
CA VAL A 232 -16.21 -15.90 19.33
C VAL A 232 -16.85 -17.28 19.43
N GLU A 233 -17.37 -17.64 20.60
CA GLU A 233 -17.93 -18.98 20.82
C GLU A 233 -19.19 -19.25 19.98
N GLN A 234 -20.00 -18.22 19.70
CA GLN A 234 -21.20 -18.39 18.90
C GLN A 234 -20.86 -18.60 17.42
N HIS A 235 -21.58 -19.54 16.80
CA HIS A 235 -21.48 -19.85 15.39
C HIS A 235 -22.77 -19.49 14.65
N ALA A 236 -22.64 -19.11 13.38
CA ALA A 236 -23.74 -18.66 12.52
C ALA A 236 -23.68 -19.39 11.18
N ALA A 237 -24.83 -19.74 10.60
CA ALA A 237 -24.89 -20.40 9.30
C ALA A 237 -24.73 -19.41 8.13
N THR A 238 -25.18 -18.18 8.31
CA THR A 238 -25.14 -17.10 7.31
C THR A 238 -24.66 -15.79 7.93
N VAL A 239 -24.22 -14.84 7.10
CA VAL A 239 -23.88 -13.49 7.54
C VAL A 239 -25.08 -12.81 8.20
N GLY A 240 -26.30 -13.02 7.69
CA GLY A 240 -27.52 -12.50 8.30
C GLY A 240 -27.78 -13.04 9.71
N ASP A 241 -27.53 -14.34 9.94
CA ASP A 241 -27.60 -14.94 11.28
C ASP A 241 -26.53 -14.36 12.21
N ALA A 242 -25.30 -14.23 11.71
CA ALA A 242 -24.18 -13.69 12.46
C ALA A 242 -24.47 -12.25 12.93
N ARG A 243 -25.07 -11.43 12.07
CA ARG A 243 -25.50 -10.08 12.43
C ARG A 243 -26.51 -10.08 13.56
N ARG A 244 -27.54 -10.94 13.50
CA ARG A 244 -28.54 -11.07 14.57
C ARG A 244 -27.92 -11.50 15.88
N LEU A 245 -26.99 -12.47 15.85
CA LEU A 245 -26.30 -12.97 17.05
C LEU A 245 -25.45 -11.89 17.73
N HIS A 246 -24.88 -10.97 16.95
CA HIS A 246 -23.98 -9.92 17.43
C HIS A 246 -24.65 -8.55 17.60
N ASP A 247 -25.98 -8.50 17.54
CA ASP A 247 -26.78 -7.26 17.60
C ASP A 247 -26.27 -6.19 16.61
N CYS A 248 -25.95 -6.62 15.40
CA CYS A 248 -25.64 -5.75 14.28
C CYS A 248 -26.93 -5.16 13.69
N LYS A 249 -26.97 -3.84 13.51
CA LYS A 249 -28.06 -3.15 12.80
C LYS A 249 -27.87 -3.21 11.28
#